data_AF-A0A0Q8Q4E3-F1
#
_entry.id   AF-A0A0Q8Q4E3-F1
#
_cell.length_a   1.000
_cell.length_b   1.000
_cell.length_c   1.000
_cell.angle_alpha   90.00
_cell.angle_beta   90.00
_cell.angle_gamma   90.00
#
_symmetry.space_group_name_H-M   'P 1'
#
loop_
_entity.id
_entity.type
_entity.pdbx_description
1 polymer ?
#
loop_
_entity_poly.entity_id
_entity_poly.type
_entity_poly.pdbx_seq_one_letter_code
_entity_poly.pdbx_strand_id
1 'polypeptide(L)'
;MSRSRDLVRALRRAHRLPDELGPRVEDLEKRLGDAVREIGRIGPQVAALEERLEALRRRVEEPAPTGSPEDVAAARTVLEEVRAEHARVRARISAAVVFEERLRVLEAKAGVDPVTGRDV
;
A
#
# COMPACT_ATOMS: atom_id res chain seq x y z
N MET A 1 -12.87 -62.64 -3.31
CA MET A 1 -12.70 -61.96 -2.00
C MET A 1 -11.68 -60.81 -1.99
N SER A 2 -10.67 -60.77 -2.88
CA SER A 2 -9.64 -59.68 -2.88
C SER A 2 -10.22 -58.29 -3.16
N ARG A 3 -10.98 -58.14 -4.27
CA ARG A 3 -11.58 -56.86 -4.69
C ARG A 3 -12.41 -56.16 -3.61
N SER A 4 -13.16 -56.92 -2.81
CA SER A 4 -14.02 -56.36 -1.76
C SER A 4 -13.19 -55.82 -0.58
N ARG A 5 -12.08 -56.49 -0.22
CA ARG A 5 -11.13 -55.98 0.78
C ARG A 5 -10.37 -54.75 0.30
N ASP A 6 -10.04 -54.69 -0.99
CA ASP A 6 -9.37 -53.54 -1.59
C ASP A 6 -10.27 -52.30 -1.63
N LEU A 7 -11.57 -52.50 -1.91
CA LEU A 7 -12.57 -51.43 -1.88
C LEU A 7 -12.80 -50.87 -0.47
N VAL A 8 -12.86 -51.75 0.54
CA VAL A 8 -12.98 -51.34 1.95
C VAL A 8 -11.72 -50.59 2.42
N ARG A 9 -10.52 -50.99 1.98
CA ARG A 9 -9.28 -50.25 2.26
C ARG A 9 -9.27 -48.88 1.57
N ALA A 10 -9.76 -48.79 0.34
CA ALA A 10 -9.84 -47.53 -0.40
C ALA A 10 -10.83 -46.56 0.25
N LEU A 11 -12.03 -47.02 0.63
CA LEU A 11 -13.02 -46.23 1.37
C LEU A 11 -12.48 -45.76 2.73
N ARG A 12 -11.80 -46.64 3.47
CA ARG A 12 -11.20 -46.26 4.76
C ARG A 12 -10.06 -45.24 4.61
N ARG A 13 -9.31 -45.30 3.51
CA ARG A 13 -8.29 -44.28 3.15
C ARG A 13 -8.96 -42.96 2.76
N ALA A 14 -9.97 -43.00 1.90
CA ALA A 14 -10.74 -41.82 1.49
C ALA A 14 -11.41 -41.13 2.68
N HIS A 15 -11.84 -41.89 3.69
CA HIS A 15 -12.47 -41.34 4.88
C HIS A 15 -11.47 -40.70 5.86
N ARG A 16 -10.19 -41.11 5.85
CA ARG A 16 -9.12 -40.52 6.68
C ARG A 16 -8.39 -39.35 6.02
N LEU A 17 -8.48 -39.24 4.70
CA LEU A 17 -7.87 -38.16 3.92
C LEU A 17 -8.25 -36.76 4.44
N PRO A 18 -9.52 -36.45 4.75
CA PRO A 18 -9.91 -35.16 5.34
C PRO A 18 -9.23 -34.88 6.70
N ASP A 19 -9.13 -35.89 7.56
CA ASP A 19 -8.51 -35.77 8.89
C ASP A 19 -6.99 -35.51 8.80
N GLU A 20 -6.35 -36.00 7.74
CA GLU A 20 -4.91 -35.78 7.47
C GLU A 20 -4.65 -34.45 6.74
N LEU A 21 -5.61 -33.96 5.96
CA LEU A 21 -5.50 -32.71 5.21
C LEU A 21 -5.82 -31.48 6.05
N GLY A 22 -6.76 -31.57 7.00
CA GLY A 22 -7.14 -30.46 7.88
C GLY A 22 -5.95 -29.81 8.59
N PRO A 23 -5.12 -30.57 9.34
CA PRO A 23 -3.95 -30.01 10.02
C PRO A 23 -2.90 -29.42 9.08
N ARG A 24 -2.79 -29.96 7.85
CA ARG A 24 -1.88 -29.44 6.83
C ARG A 24 -2.36 -28.12 6.25
N VAL A 25 -3.67 -27.99 6.01
CA VAL A 25 -4.27 -26.73 5.57
C VAL A 25 -4.12 -25.66 6.64
N GLU A 26 -4.36 -26.00 7.90
CA GLU A 26 -4.19 -25.06 9.03
C GLU A 26 -2.73 -24.59 9.20
N ASP A 27 -1.75 -25.50 9.06
CA ASP A 27 -0.32 -25.14 9.06
C ASP A 27 0.03 -24.22 7.87
N LEU A 28 -0.51 -24.49 6.69
CA LEU A 28 -0.30 -23.64 5.50
C LEU A 28 -0.93 -22.26 5.66
N GLU A 29 -2.15 -22.18 6.19
CA GLU A 29 -2.85 -20.91 6.47
C GLU A 29 -2.08 -20.07 7.48
N LYS A 30 -1.56 -20.70 8.53
CA LYS A 30 -0.72 -20.02 9.52
C LYS A 30 0.55 -19.46 8.88
N ARG A 31 1.27 -20.27 8.10
CA ARG A 31 2.49 -19.85 7.39
C ARG A 31 2.21 -18.74 6.39
N LEU A 32 1.10 -18.80 5.67
CA LEU A 32 0.67 -17.75 4.76
C LEU A 32 0.40 -16.45 5.53
N GLY A 33 -0.30 -16.52 6.66
CA GLY A 33 -0.53 -15.37 7.53
C GLY A 33 0.75 -14.75 8.07
N ASP A 34 1.73 -15.57 8.48
CA ASP A 34 3.05 -15.11 8.90
C ASP A 34 3.81 -14.44 7.75
N ALA A 35 3.81 -15.03 6.56
CA ALA A 35 4.44 -14.47 5.37
C ALA A 35 3.81 -13.12 4.95
N VAL A 36 2.48 -13.01 5.00
CA VAL A 36 1.78 -11.75 4.71
C VAL A 36 2.18 -10.66 5.71
N ARG A 37 2.29 -10.99 7.00
CA ARG A 37 2.79 -10.05 8.02
C ARG A 37 4.25 -9.65 7.78
N GLU A 38 5.09 -10.60 7.42
CA GLU A 38 6.50 -10.36 7.07
C GLU A 38 6.63 -9.39 5.90
N ILE A 39 5.89 -9.63 4.82
CA ILE A 39 5.84 -8.76 3.64
C ILE A 39 5.35 -7.36 4.04
N GLY A 40 4.30 -7.27 4.85
CA GLY A 40 3.80 -6.00 5.38
C GLY A 40 4.83 -5.22 6.21
N ARG A 41 5.74 -5.92 6.91
CA ARG A 41 6.84 -5.30 7.66
C ARG A 41 8.01 -4.87 6.77
N ILE A 42 8.33 -5.64 5.72
CA ILE A 42 9.48 -5.40 4.84
C ILE A 42 9.17 -4.31 3.80
N GLY A 43 7.93 -4.25 3.30
CA GLY A 43 7.53 -3.26 2.29
C GLY A 43 7.92 -1.81 2.61
N PRO A 44 7.59 -1.28 3.81
CA PRO A 44 8.00 0.07 4.22
C PRO A 44 9.52 0.26 4.29
N GLN A 45 10.27 -0.79 4.65
CA GLN A 45 11.73 -0.73 4.72
C GLN A 45 12.36 -0.66 3.34
N VAL A 46 11.82 -1.43 2.38
CA VAL A 46 12.24 -1.38 0.97
C VAL A 46 11.96 0.01 0.39
N ALA A 47 10.75 0.55 0.59
CA ALA A 47 10.40 1.88 0.13
C ALA A 47 11.35 2.97 0.69
N ALA A 48 11.70 2.87 1.98
CA ALA A 48 12.67 3.79 2.60
C ALA A 48 14.09 3.64 2.03
N LEU A 49 14.49 2.43 1.64
CA LEU A 49 15.79 2.21 0.98
C LEU A 49 15.78 2.76 -0.45
N GLU A 50 14.70 2.59 -1.20
CA GLU A 50 14.53 3.15 -2.54
C GLU A 50 14.63 4.68 -2.52
N GLU A 51 13.96 5.34 -1.56
CA GLU A 51 14.05 6.80 -1.40
C GLU A 51 15.48 7.27 -1.10
N ARG A 52 16.21 6.53 -0.24
CA ARG A 52 17.61 6.84 0.06
C ARG A 52 18.53 6.62 -1.14
N LEU A 53 18.31 5.55 -1.90
CA LEU A 53 19.08 5.27 -3.12
C LEU A 53 18.85 6.35 -4.16
N GLU A 54 17.62 6.78 -4.36
CA GLU A 54 17.29 7.87 -5.27
C GLU A 54 17.91 9.20 -4.81
N ALA A 55 17.91 9.49 -3.50
CA ALA A 55 18.61 10.65 -2.95
C ALA A 55 20.13 10.58 -3.17
N LEU A 56 20.76 9.41 -2.97
CA LEU A 56 22.18 9.23 -3.26
C LEU A 56 22.47 9.36 -4.76
N ARG A 57 21.63 8.75 -5.59
CA ARG A 57 21.73 8.82 -7.04
C ARG A 57 21.72 10.26 -7.52
N ARG A 58 20.76 11.08 -7.04
CA ARG A 58 20.74 12.52 -7.32
C ARG A 58 22.02 13.22 -6.90
N ARG A 59 22.57 12.92 -5.73
CA ARG A 59 23.84 13.53 -5.28
C ARG A 59 25.05 13.17 -6.15
N VAL A 60 25.02 12.02 -6.83
CA VAL A 60 26.13 11.54 -7.67
C VAL A 60 25.94 11.94 -9.13
N GLU A 61 24.71 11.87 -9.64
CA GLU A 61 24.37 12.12 -11.04
C GLU A 61 24.01 13.58 -11.33
N GLU A 62 23.50 14.34 -10.34
CA GLU A 62 23.21 15.77 -10.56
C GLU A 62 24.52 16.53 -10.70
N PRO A 63 24.78 17.15 -11.87
CA PRO A 63 25.96 17.96 -12.05
C PRO A 63 25.93 19.11 -11.04
N ALA A 64 27.12 19.47 -10.54
CA ALA A 64 27.27 20.64 -9.68
C ALA A 64 26.57 21.84 -10.35
N PRO A 65 25.79 22.62 -9.59
CA PRO A 65 25.03 23.72 -10.17
C PRO A 65 25.97 24.67 -10.91
N THR A 66 25.67 24.90 -12.19
CA THR A 66 26.44 25.74 -13.09
C THR A 66 26.09 27.21 -12.86
N GLY A 67 27.08 28.10 -12.77
CA GLY A 67 26.86 29.55 -12.61
C GLY A 67 27.84 30.17 -11.61
N SER A 68 27.69 31.47 -11.37
CA SER A 68 28.44 32.10 -10.28
C SER A 68 27.94 31.59 -8.92
N PRO A 69 28.76 31.62 -7.85
CA PRO A 69 28.31 31.24 -6.51
C PRO A 69 27.08 32.02 -6.03
N GLU A 70 26.94 33.27 -6.48
CA GLU A 70 25.78 34.13 -6.18
C GLU A 70 24.51 33.61 -6.87
N ASP A 71 24.58 33.23 -8.15
CA ASP A 71 23.45 32.65 -8.87
C ASP A 71 22.99 31.34 -8.24
N VAL A 72 23.93 30.49 -7.82
CA VAL A 72 23.63 29.23 -7.14
C VAL A 72 22.97 29.48 -5.78
N ALA A 73 23.41 30.48 -5.03
CA ALA A 73 22.80 30.86 -3.77
C ALA A 73 21.37 31.39 -3.96
N ALA A 74 21.17 32.28 -4.95
CA ALA A 74 19.85 32.80 -5.30
C ALA A 74 18.89 31.68 -5.74
N ALA A 75 19.35 30.76 -6.59
CA ALA A 75 18.56 29.62 -7.03
C ALA A 75 18.15 28.69 -5.88
N ARG A 76 19.06 28.47 -4.90
CA ARG A 76 18.74 27.67 -3.70
C ARG A 76 17.64 28.32 -2.87
N THR A 77 17.69 29.64 -2.66
CA THR A 77 16.64 30.37 -1.94
C THR A 77 15.28 30.20 -2.61
N VAL A 78 15.20 30.41 -3.93
CA VAL A 78 13.95 30.23 -4.69
C VAL A 78 13.44 28.79 -4.60
N LEU A 79 14.32 27.79 -4.70
CA LEU A 79 13.94 26.38 -4.58
C LEU A 79 13.36 26.05 -3.20
N GLU A 80 13.91 26.60 -2.11
CA GLU A 80 13.36 26.42 -0.77
C GLU A 80 11.97 27.05 -0.63
N GLU A 81 11.76 28.24 -1.17
CA GLU A 81 10.44 28.88 -1.21
C GLU A 81 9.41 28.03 -1.99
N VAL A 82 9.79 27.53 -3.17
CA VAL A 82 8.94 26.64 -3.98
C VAL A 82 8.61 25.34 -3.24
N ARG A 83 9.58 24.75 -2.52
CA ARG A 83 9.34 23.55 -1.69
C ARG A 83 8.36 23.83 -0.56
N ALA A 84 8.50 24.97 0.11
CA ALA A 84 7.59 25.40 1.17
C ALA A 84 6.16 25.62 0.62
N GLU A 85 6.00 26.27 -0.52
CA GLU A 85 4.70 26.44 -1.17
C GLU A 85 4.08 25.11 -1.59
N HIS A 86 4.86 24.20 -2.19
CA HIS A 86 4.35 22.86 -2.53
C HIS A 86 3.88 22.09 -1.30
N ALA A 87 4.58 22.20 -0.16
CA ALA A 87 4.13 21.59 1.08
C ALA A 87 2.77 22.16 1.54
N ARG A 88 2.59 23.49 1.47
CA ARG A 88 1.32 24.16 1.78
C ARG A 88 0.19 23.73 0.83
N VAL A 89 0.46 23.65 -0.47
CA VAL A 89 -0.50 23.19 -1.48
C VAL A 89 -0.93 21.76 -1.21
N ARG A 90 0.02 20.85 -0.95
CA ARG A 90 -0.30 19.46 -0.59
C ARG A 90 -1.19 19.38 0.65
N ALA A 91 -0.85 20.11 1.71
CA ALA A 91 -1.67 20.14 2.93
C ALA A 91 -3.10 20.62 2.66
N ARG A 92 -3.27 21.65 1.83
CA ARG A 92 -4.60 22.15 1.42
C ARG A 92 -5.38 21.11 0.62
N ILE A 93 -4.75 20.43 -0.34
CA ILE A 93 -5.39 19.37 -1.13
C ILE A 93 -5.83 18.23 -0.22
N SER A 94 -4.96 17.76 0.68
CA SER A 94 -5.33 16.70 1.63
C SER A 94 -6.50 17.12 2.52
N ALA A 95 -6.54 18.37 2.98
CA ALA A 95 -7.68 18.88 3.74
C ALA A 95 -8.96 18.93 2.90
N ALA A 96 -8.88 19.37 1.64
CA ALA A 96 -10.02 19.41 0.73
C ALA A 96 -10.62 18.01 0.50
N VAL A 97 -9.79 16.99 0.28
CA VAL A 97 -10.24 15.60 0.12
C VAL A 97 -10.99 15.10 1.37
N VAL A 98 -10.50 15.43 2.58
CA VAL A 98 -11.21 15.09 3.83
C VAL A 98 -12.54 15.82 3.94
N PHE A 99 -12.60 17.10 3.54
CA PHE A 99 -13.86 17.85 3.53
C PHE A 99 -14.85 17.29 2.51
N GLU A 100 -14.40 16.94 1.30
CA GLU A 100 -15.24 16.32 0.27
C GLU A 100 -15.84 15.00 0.75
N GLU A 101 -15.06 14.14 1.41
CA GLU A 101 -15.59 12.88 1.95
C GLU A 101 -16.61 13.12 3.06
N ARG A 102 -16.37 14.08 3.95
CA ARG A 102 -17.35 14.45 4.99
C ARG A 102 -18.61 15.03 4.39
N LEU A 103 -18.50 15.84 3.35
CA LEU A 103 -19.64 16.43 2.65
C LEU A 103 -20.49 15.34 1.98
N ARG A 104 -19.86 14.40 1.28
CA ARG A 104 -20.52 13.23 0.68
C ARG A 104 -21.35 12.44 1.70
N VAL A 105 -20.80 12.21 2.90
CA VAL A 105 -21.52 11.52 3.99
C VAL A 105 -22.74 12.32 4.46
N LEU A 106 -22.66 13.65 4.51
CA LEU A 106 -23.77 14.52 4.91
C LEU A 106 -24.84 14.61 3.82
N GLU A 107 -24.45 14.77 2.56
CA GLU A 107 -25.36 14.80 1.40
C GLU A 107 -26.15 13.49 1.28
N ALA A 108 -25.49 12.34 1.44
CA ALA A 108 -26.15 11.04 1.45
C ALA A 108 -27.20 10.91 2.57
N LYS A 109 -26.95 11.50 3.75
CA LYS A 109 -27.92 11.53 4.86
C LYS A 109 -29.07 12.50 4.63
N ALA A 110 -28.79 13.61 3.94
CA ALA A 110 -29.77 14.63 3.60
C ALA A 110 -30.63 14.23 2.39
N GLY A 111 -30.28 13.16 1.68
CA GLY A 111 -30.97 12.76 0.46
C GLY A 111 -30.68 13.72 -0.70
N VAL A 112 -29.48 14.28 -0.75
CA VAL A 112 -29.04 15.21 -1.80
C VAL A 112 -28.21 14.44 -2.83
N ASP A 113 -28.50 14.65 -4.12
CA ASP A 113 -27.76 14.10 -5.24
C ASP A 113 -26.32 14.65 -5.22
N PRO A 114 -25.29 13.77 -5.13
CA PRO A 114 -23.89 14.19 -5.01
C PRO A 114 -23.31 14.83 -6.29
N VAL A 115 -24.01 14.72 -7.43
CA VAL A 115 -23.59 15.32 -8.71
C VAL A 115 -24.25 16.67 -8.94
N THR A 116 -25.52 16.82 -8.54
CA THR A 116 -26.32 18.03 -8.83
C THR A 116 -26.55 18.93 -7.62
N GLY A 117 -26.31 18.44 -6.40
CA GLY A 117 -26.50 19.19 -5.15
C GLY A 117 -27.97 19.49 -4.83
N ARG A 118 -28.91 18.73 -5.41
CA ARG A 118 -30.36 18.90 -5.22
C ARG A 118 -30.95 17.71 -4.48
N ASP A 119 -32.07 17.93 -3.81
CA ASP A 119 -32.82 16.85 -3.14
C ASP A 119 -33.23 15.78 -4.17
N VAL A 120 -33.14 14.51 -3.76
CA VAL A 120 -33.52 13.31 -4.52
C VAL A 120 -34.98 12.96 -4.32
#